data_AF-A0A931DXB2-F1
#
_entry.id   AF-A0A931DXB2-F1
#
_cell.length_a   1.000
_cell.length_b   1.000
_cell.length_c   1.000
_cell.angle_alpha   90.00
_cell.angle_beta   90.00
_cell.angle_gamma   90.00
#
_symmetry.space_group_name_H-M   'P 1'
#
loop_
_entity.id
_entity.type
_entity.pdbx_description
1 polymer ?
#
loop_
_entity_poly.entity_id
_entity_poly.type
_entity_poly.pdbx_seq_one_letter_code
_entity_poly.pdbx_strand_id
1 'polypeptide(L)'
;MTEMISQRELRNDSGRVMRELDAGRSFIVTRNSQPVGELRPLRRARFARKDDLIEALRGLPVVDYEEFRADVDAHVDQGISHPKDFRGLDKLIQVVEV
;
A
#
# COMPACT_ATOMS: atom_id res chain seq x y z
N MET A 1 -12.28 4.43 -8.77
CA MET A 1 -13.28 3.91 -9.72
C MET A 1 -12.53 3.09 -10.76
N THR A 2 -13.03 1.90 -11.12
CA THR A 2 -12.31 0.96 -11.99
C THR A 2 -12.94 0.95 -13.38
N GLU A 3 -12.15 1.21 -14.42
CA GLU A 3 -12.58 1.24 -15.84
C GLU A 3 -12.27 -0.11 -16.51
N MET A 4 -13.16 -0.59 -17.39
CA MET A 4 -12.91 -1.82 -18.14
C MET A 4 -12.37 -1.47 -19.53
N ILE A 5 -11.20 -1.99 -19.89
CA ILE A 5 -10.54 -1.73 -21.18
C ILE A 5 -10.20 -3.04 -21.88
N SER A 6 -10.25 -3.06 -23.20
CA SER A 6 -9.76 -4.19 -23.99
C SER A 6 -8.24 -4.22 -24.08
N GLN A 7 -7.67 -5.38 -24.38
CA GLN A 7 -6.26 -5.53 -24.71
C GLN A 7 -5.83 -4.57 -25.85
N ARG A 8 -6.71 -4.32 -26.82
CA ARG A 8 -6.43 -3.43 -27.96
C ARG A 8 -6.34 -1.97 -27.51
N GLU A 9 -7.27 -1.51 -26.68
CA GLU A 9 -7.24 -0.17 -26.10
C GLU A 9 -6.00 0.02 -25.24
N LEU A 10 -5.65 -0.96 -24.39
CA LEU A 10 -4.42 -0.90 -23.60
C LEU A 10 -3.18 -0.70 -24.47
N ARG A 11 -3.09 -1.40 -25.61
CA ARG A 11 -1.96 -1.26 -26.55
C ARG A 11 -1.96 0.09 -27.24
N ASN A 12 -3.11 0.57 -27.69
CA ASN A 12 -3.23 1.77 -28.50
C ASN A 12 -3.14 3.06 -27.66
N ASP A 13 -3.66 3.04 -26.43
CA ASP A 13 -3.79 4.20 -25.54
C ASP A 13 -2.99 4.05 -24.24
N SER A 14 -1.91 3.27 -24.26
CA SER A 14 -1.07 2.98 -23.09
C SER A 14 -0.61 4.24 -22.35
N GLY A 15 -0.27 5.30 -23.10
CA GLY A 15 0.12 6.58 -22.50
C GLY A 15 -0.98 7.25 -21.68
N ARG A 16 -2.26 7.13 -22.10
CA ARG A 16 -3.40 7.59 -21.30
C ARG A 16 -3.51 6.73 -20.04
N VAL A 17 -3.57 5.41 -20.21
CA VAL A 17 -3.76 4.46 -19.11
C VAL A 17 -2.69 4.64 -18.03
N MET A 18 -1.43 4.84 -18.40
CA MET A 18 -0.34 5.07 -17.45
C MET A 18 -0.50 6.37 -16.66
N ARG A 19 -0.84 7.50 -17.32
CA ARG A 19 -1.09 8.77 -16.61
C ARG A 19 -2.28 8.67 -15.66
N GLU A 20 -3.30 7.92 -16.04
CA GLU A 20 -4.47 7.71 -15.21
C GLU A 20 -4.21 6.77 -14.03
N LEU A 21 -3.37 5.75 -14.21
CA LEU A 21 -2.82 4.93 -13.12
C LEU A 21 -2.04 5.78 -12.13
N ASP A 22 -1.17 6.68 -12.60
CA ASP A 22 -0.42 7.62 -11.74
C ASP A 22 -1.37 8.55 -10.95
N ALA A 23 -2.50 8.92 -11.56
CA ALA A 23 -3.55 9.71 -10.91
C ALA A 23 -4.45 8.89 -9.96
N GLY A 24 -4.22 7.58 -9.82
CA GLY A 24 -4.94 6.72 -8.88
C GLY A 24 -6.14 5.97 -9.47
N ARG A 25 -6.32 5.92 -10.79
CA ARG A 25 -7.36 5.09 -11.43
C ARG A 25 -6.92 3.65 -11.60
N SER A 26 -7.87 2.72 -11.49
CA SER A 26 -7.65 1.29 -11.73
C SER A 26 -8.35 0.85 -13.02
N PHE A 27 -7.85 -0.22 -13.63
CA PHE A 27 -8.39 -0.77 -14.88
C PHE A 27 -8.54 -2.28 -14.81
N ILE A 28 -9.63 -2.82 -15.35
CA ILE A 28 -9.77 -4.25 -15.66
C ILE A 28 -9.47 -4.43 -17.15
N VAL A 29 -8.47 -5.23 -17.46
CA VAL A 29 -8.10 -5.59 -18.83
C VAL A 29 -8.93 -6.79 -19.26
N THR A 30 -9.49 -6.71 -20.46
CA THR A 30 -10.30 -7.78 -21.06
C THR A 30 -9.72 -8.27 -22.39
N ARG A 31 -10.04 -9.52 -22.72
CA ARG A 31 -9.79 -10.14 -24.03
C ARG A 31 -11.10 -10.75 -24.51
N ASN A 32 -11.62 -10.30 -25.65
CA ASN A 32 -12.93 -10.73 -26.17
C ASN A 32 -14.04 -10.64 -25.09
N SER A 33 -14.10 -9.51 -24.38
CA SER A 33 -15.04 -9.25 -23.26
C SER A 33 -14.84 -10.09 -21.99
N GLN A 34 -13.88 -11.03 -21.97
CA GLN A 34 -13.53 -11.78 -20.77
C GLN A 34 -12.45 -11.03 -19.98
N PRO A 35 -12.64 -10.74 -18.68
CA PRO A 35 -11.59 -10.18 -17.83
C PRO A 35 -10.37 -11.10 -17.75
N VAL A 36 -9.17 -10.53 -17.92
CA VAL A 36 -7.90 -11.27 -17.89
C VAL A 36 -6.93 -10.76 -16.81
N GLY A 37 -7.12 -9.53 -16.32
CA GLY A 37 -6.26 -8.97 -15.27
C GLY A 37 -6.68 -7.58 -14.85
N GLU A 38 -6.02 -7.07 -13.81
CA GLU A 38 -6.24 -5.71 -13.29
C GLU A 38 -4.92 -4.93 -13.34
N LEU A 39 -5.00 -3.65 -13.74
CA LEU A 39 -3.95 -2.66 -13.53
C LEU A 39 -4.38 -1.77 -12.37
N ARG A 40 -3.58 -1.76 -11.30
CA ARG A 40 -3.83 -0.94 -10.11
C ARG A 40 -2.70 0.07 -9.93
N PRO A 41 -3.00 1.30 -9.51
CA PRO A 41 -1.99 2.23 -9.04
C PRO A 41 -1.18 1.59 -7.92
N LEU A 42 0.14 1.75 -7.98
CA LEU A 42 0.96 1.42 -6.82
C LEU A 42 0.65 2.46 -5.74
N ARG A 43 0.11 1.99 -4.61
CA ARG A 43 -0.01 2.84 -3.43
C ARG A 43 1.40 3.12 -2.93
N ARG A 44 1.92 4.32 -3.21
CA ARG A 44 3.06 4.82 -2.45
C ARG A 44 2.60 4.86 -1.00
N ALA A 45 3.28 4.12 -0.12
CA ALA A 45 3.05 4.24 1.31
C ALA A 45 3.15 5.72 1.66
N ARG A 46 2.00 6.35 1.94
CA ARG A 46 1.99 7.69 2.51
C ARG A 46 2.29 7.46 3.96
N PHE A 47 3.54 7.70 4.35
CA PHE A 47 3.87 7.83 5.75
C PHE A 47 3.04 9.00 6.29
N ALA A 48 2.12 8.71 7.20
CA ALA A 48 1.51 9.77 8.00
C ALA A 48 2.64 10.51 8.71
N ARG A 49 2.52 11.83 8.85
CA ARG A 49 3.43 12.53 9.76
C ARG A 49 3.16 11.98 11.16
N LYS A 50 4.20 11.88 11.99
CA LYS A 50 4.08 11.41 13.37
C LYS A 50 2.95 12.13 14.10
N ASP A 51 2.83 13.44 13.92
CA ASP A 51 1.81 14.26 14.58
C ASP A 51 0.39 13.93 14.12
N ASP A 52 0.19 13.67 12.82
CA ASP A 52 -1.10 13.25 12.27
C ASP A 52 -1.53 11.89 12.86
N LEU A 53 -0.56 10.98 13.02
CA LEU A 53 -0.80 9.67 13.61
C LEU A 53 -1.13 9.79 15.10
N ILE A 54 -0.34 10.55 15.87
CA ILE A 54 -0.60 10.78 17.29
C ILE A 54 -1.98 11.42 17.48
N GLU A 55 -2.35 12.41 16.65
CA GLU A 55 -3.66 13.05 16.73
C GLU A 55 -4.80 12.07 16.43
N ALA A 56 -4.68 11.26 15.38
CA ALA A 56 -5.69 10.26 15.03
C ALA A 56 -5.90 9.19 16.13
N LEU A 57 -4.86 8.91 16.93
CA LEU A 57 -4.89 7.87 17.96
C LEU A 57 -5.21 8.40 19.38
N ARG A 58 -5.32 9.72 19.59
CA ARG A 58 -5.56 10.30 20.94
C ARG A 58 -6.82 9.76 21.65
N GLY A 59 -7.83 9.35 20.89
CA GLY A 59 -9.10 8.85 21.44
C GLY A 59 -9.13 7.34 21.68
N LEU A 60 -8.05 6.62 21.38
CA LEU A 60 -8.04 5.16 21.51
C LEU A 60 -7.71 4.73 22.94
N PRO A 61 -8.17 3.54 23.35
CA PRO A 61 -7.74 2.93 24.60
C PRO A 61 -6.22 2.82 24.69
N VAL A 62 -5.68 3.02 25.89
CA VAL A 62 -4.27 2.77 26.17
C VAL A 62 -4.03 1.26 26.04
N VAL A 63 -3.05 0.89 25.23
CA VAL A 63 -2.62 -0.50 25.05
C VAL A 63 -1.34 -0.71 25.86
N ASP A 64 -1.28 -1.78 26.65
CA ASP A 64 -0.03 -2.21 27.28
C ASP A 64 0.94 -2.67 26.19
N TYR A 65 2.04 -1.94 26.04
CA TYR A 65 3.00 -2.16 24.97
C TYR A 65 3.68 -3.53 25.07
N GLU A 66 4.01 -3.98 26.27
CA GLU A 66 4.76 -5.22 26.48
C GLU A 66 3.86 -6.43 26.21
N GLU A 67 2.63 -6.40 26.72
CA GLU A 67 1.64 -7.46 26.47
C GLU A 67 1.30 -7.54 24.97
N PHE A 68 1.04 -6.40 24.34
CA PHE A 68 0.74 -6.35 22.91
C PHE A 68 1.91 -6.87 22.07
N ARG A 69 3.14 -6.48 22.39
CA ARG A 69 4.32 -6.93 21.65
C ARG A 69 4.54 -8.43 21.77
N ALA A 70 4.38 -8.98 22.98
CA ALA A 70 4.48 -10.42 23.20
C ALA A 70 3.42 -11.21 22.42
N ASP A 71 2.17 -10.72 22.35
CA ASP A 71 1.08 -11.37 21.61
C ASP A 71 1.35 -11.38 20.09
N VAL A 72 1.82 -10.26 19.53
CA VAL A 72 2.15 -10.18 18.10
C VAL A 72 3.34 -11.09 17.77
N ASP A 73 4.41 -11.06 18.58
CA ASP A 73 5.59 -11.91 18.37
C ASP A 73 5.26 -13.41 18.46
N ALA A 74 4.24 -13.80 19.24
CA ALA A 74 3.79 -15.19 19.34
C ALA A 74 3.09 -15.71 18.07
N HIS A 75 2.47 -14.82 17.27
CA HIS A 75 1.63 -15.21 16.13
C HIS A 75 2.16 -14.76 14.76
N VAL A 76 3.04 -13.77 14.74
CA VAL A 76 3.54 -13.14 13.51
C VAL A 76 5.06 -13.20 13.48
N ASP A 77 5.62 -13.89 12.49
CA ASP A 77 7.04 -13.82 12.17
C ASP A 77 7.36 -12.43 11.59
N GLN A 78 7.94 -11.57 12.43
CA GLN A 78 8.40 -10.22 12.06
C GLN A 78 9.79 -10.24 11.40
N GLY A 79 10.33 -11.42 11.11
CA GLY A 79 11.57 -11.62 10.39
C GLY A 79 11.50 -11.06 8.97
N ILE A 80 12.31 -10.04 8.70
CA ILE A 80 12.42 -9.45 7.36
C ILE A 80 13.32 -10.34 6.51
N SER A 81 12.72 -11.14 5.64
CA SER A 81 13.48 -12.09 4.80
C SER A 81 14.11 -11.46 3.55
N HIS A 82 13.63 -10.30 3.06
CA HIS A 82 14.15 -9.69 1.83
C HIS A 82 14.32 -8.16 1.84
N PRO A 83 15.50 -7.63 1.47
CA PRO A 83 15.79 -6.19 1.48
C PRO A 83 15.06 -5.37 0.40
N LYS A 84 14.39 -6.02 -0.57
CA LYS A 84 13.61 -5.33 -1.62
C LYS A 84 12.25 -4.85 -1.13
N ASP A 85 11.79 -5.37 0.00
CA ASP A 85 10.51 -5.03 0.62
C ASP A 85 10.58 -3.69 1.38
N PHE A 86 11.78 -3.09 1.48
CA PHE A 86 12.11 -1.96 2.36
C PHE A 86 12.66 -0.71 1.66
N ARG A 87 12.33 -0.43 0.40
CA ARG A 87 12.68 0.89 -0.18
C ARG A 87 11.88 2.01 0.50
N GLY A 88 12.52 2.71 1.46
CA GLY A 88 11.99 3.89 2.15
C GLY A 88 11.80 3.78 3.67
N LEU A 89 12.21 2.68 4.30
CA LEU A 89 12.12 2.46 5.76
C LEU A 89 13.33 2.97 6.55
N ASP A 90 14.38 3.41 5.84
CA ASP A 90 15.49 4.21 6.36
C ASP A 90 15.04 5.50 7.06
N LYS A 91 13.79 5.92 6.84
CA LYS A 91 13.17 7.09 7.50
C LYS A 91 12.19 6.77 8.62
N LEU A 92 11.86 5.49 8.86
CA LEU A 92 10.78 5.11 9.78
C LEU A 92 11.28 4.65 11.16
N ILE A 93 12.50 4.13 11.25
CA ILE A 93 13.07 3.69 12.53
C ILE A 93 13.71 4.88 13.26
N GLN A 94 12.88 5.85 13.60
CA GLN A 94 13.11 6.83 14.67
C GLN A 94 11.79 7.04 15.43
N VAL A 95 11.18 5.94 15.87
CA VAL A 95 10.06 5.99 16.83
C VAL A 95 10.24 4.90 17.87
N VAL A 96 11.45 4.71 18.39
CA VAL A 96 11.67 4.07 19.70
C VAL A 96 12.95 4.67 20.29
N GLU A 97 12.85 5.91 20.77
CA GLU A 97 13.66 6.40 21.88
C GLU A 97 12.77 7.36 22.65
N VAL A 98 12.17 6.81 23.71
CA VAL A 98 11.80 7.53 24.92
C VAL A 98 12.52 6.83 26.05
#